data_AF-A0A5P8DK07-F1
#
_entry.id   AF-A0A5P8DK07-F1
#
_cell.length_a   1.000
_cell.length_b   1.000
_cell.length_c   1.000
_cell.angle_alpha   90.00
_cell.angle_beta   90.00
_cell.angle_gamma   90.00
#
_symmetry.space_group_name_H-M   'P 1'
#
loop_
_entity.id
_entity.type
_entity.pdbx_description
1 polymer ?
#
loop_
_entity_poly.entity_id
_entity_poly.type
_entity_poly.pdbx_seq_one_letter_code
_entity_poly.pdbx_strand_id
1 'polypeptide(L)'
;MTEKNITLNLNKNSLFTNELLLLSNSSLGNILKFTHSNSYENIKGLNFTNNAILDVNKITQSLRRSLKFLQNVKTNKGLILFIGTRPDIRKITEKLGSETNMPYINQRWLKGLLTNWENSSSSVKFYNLFLKKLGLSKKKKLRMMGIFEGLQELTRLPDAIIILDPTTDIDAVQEAKTLNIPVIAIADTGISLDDIDYPILGNNESLISLTFFSNLILETLKINK
;
A
#
# COMPACT_ATOMS: atom_id res chain seq x y z
N MET A 1 -38.37 22.90 2.47
CA MET A 1 -37.24 22.92 3.42
C MET A 1 -36.17 22.03 2.82
N THR A 2 -35.31 22.61 2.00
CA THR A 2 -34.30 21.93 1.19
C THR A 2 -32.99 21.88 1.96
N GLU A 3 -32.46 20.68 2.14
CA GLU A 3 -31.16 20.41 2.72
C GLU A 3 -30.09 21.17 1.92
N LYS A 4 -29.44 22.13 2.59
CA LYS A 4 -28.26 22.83 2.06
C LYS A 4 -27.14 21.80 1.94
N ASN A 5 -26.84 21.43 0.70
CA ASN A 5 -25.57 20.83 0.30
C ASN A 5 -24.43 21.68 0.84
N ILE A 6 -23.78 21.20 1.91
CA ILE A 6 -22.52 21.75 2.41
C ILE A 6 -21.43 21.23 1.46
N THR A 7 -21.19 21.97 0.39
CA THR A 7 -20.02 21.79 -0.46
C THR A 7 -18.81 22.32 0.33
N LEU A 8 -18.13 21.43 1.05
CA LEU A 8 -16.85 21.72 1.67
C LEU A 8 -15.82 21.98 0.57
N ASN A 9 -15.54 23.27 0.34
CA ASN A 9 -14.43 23.76 -0.45
C ASN A 9 -13.11 23.35 0.23
N LEU A 10 -12.66 22.12 -0.01
CA LEU A 10 -11.36 21.63 0.40
C LEU A 10 -10.31 22.25 -0.53
N ASN A 11 -9.65 23.30 -0.04
CA ASN A 11 -8.41 23.80 -0.63
C ASN A 11 -7.46 22.63 -0.92
N LYS A 12 -6.74 22.68 -2.05
CA LYS A 12 -5.76 21.67 -2.52
C LYS A 12 -4.65 21.27 -1.51
N ASN A 13 -4.63 21.86 -0.32
CA ASN A 13 -3.71 21.58 0.79
C ASN A 13 -4.28 20.70 1.93
N SER A 14 -5.56 20.30 1.90
CA SER A 14 -6.20 19.57 3.01
C SER A 14 -6.64 18.15 2.65
N LEU A 15 -5.76 17.32 2.07
CA LEU A 15 -6.10 15.90 1.87
C LEU A 15 -6.38 15.18 3.21
N PHE A 16 -5.83 15.66 4.33
CA PHE A 16 -6.13 15.15 5.67
C PHE A 16 -5.72 16.17 6.75
N THR A 17 -6.30 16.05 7.95
CA THR A 17 -5.97 16.85 9.14
C THR A 17 -5.28 16.00 10.21
N ASN A 18 -4.58 16.65 11.15
CA ASN A 18 -4.02 15.97 12.32
C ASN A 18 -5.10 15.27 13.16
N GLU A 19 -6.31 15.83 13.21
CA GLU A 19 -7.45 15.21 13.89
C GLU A 19 -7.83 13.88 13.23
N LEU A 20 -7.89 13.82 11.89
CA LEU A 20 -8.19 12.58 11.18
C LEU A 20 -7.11 11.51 11.41
N LEU A 21 -5.83 11.90 11.48
CA LEU A 21 -4.73 10.99 11.81
C LEU A 21 -4.84 10.40 13.23
N LEU A 22 -5.33 11.19 14.18
CA LEU A 22 -5.55 10.72 15.55
C LEU A 22 -6.77 9.81 15.61
N LEU A 23 -7.88 10.19 14.96
CA LEU A 23 -9.12 9.40 14.92
C LEU A 23 -8.95 8.06 14.18
N SER A 24 -8.01 7.95 13.24
CA SER A 24 -7.72 6.71 12.52
C SER A 24 -6.84 5.72 13.30
N ASN A 25 -6.42 6.07 14.52
CA ASN A 25 -5.39 5.36 15.30
C ASN A 25 -4.03 5.26 14.56
N SER A 26 -3.75 6.15 13.61
CA SER A 26 -2.53 6.07 12.80
C SER A 26 -1.27 6.43 13.58
N SER A 27 -1.38 7.22 14.65
CA SER A 27 -0.23 7.60 15.49
C SER A 27 0.12 6.58 16.58
N LEU A 28 -0.69 5.54 16.79
CA LEU A 28 -0.42 4.53 17.81
C LEU A 28 0.49 3.45 17.22
N GLY A 29 1.69 3.31 17.77
CA GLY A 29 2.63 2.27 17.35
C GLY A 29 2.72 1.09 18.29
N ASN A 30 3.68 0.21 18.01
CA ASN A 30 3.93 -0.99 18.79
C ASN A 30 4.48 -0.69 20.20
N ILE A 31 4.46 -1.70 21.08
CA ILE A 31 5.08 -1.64 22.40
C ILE A 31 6.57 -1.30 22.24
N LEU A 32 7.09 -0.38 23.05
CA LEU A 32 8.45 0.15 22.91
C LEU A 32 9.54 -0.95 22.79
N LYS A 33 9.37 -2.08 23.49
CA LYS A 33 10.29 -3.22 23.44
C LYS A 33 10.46 -3.86 22.05
N PHE A 34 9.48 -3.67 21.17
CA PHE A 34 9.49 -4.16 19.79
C PHE A 34 9.84 -3.07 18.77
N THR A 35 10.19 -1.86 19.23
CA THR A 35 10.58 -0.74 18.36
C THR A 35 11.95 -1.00 17.74
N HIS A 36 12.04 -0.81 16.43
CA HIS A 36 13.28 -0.89 15.69
C HIS A 36 14.15 0.36 15.95
N SER A 37 15.48 0.20 15.91
CA SER A 37 16.43 1.26 16.29
C SER A 37 16.27 2.56 15.47
N ASN A 38 16.06 2.45 14.16
CA ASN A 38 15.85 3.59 13.27
C ASN A 38 14.44 4.24 13.38
N SER A 39 13.57 3.71 14.24
CA SER A 39 12.22 4.24 14.48
C SER A 39 12.09 5.07 15.76
N TYR A 40 13.07 5.04 16.67
CA TYR A 40 13.01 5.78 17.94
C TYR A 40 12.87 7.29 17.75
N GLU A 41 13.54 7.86 16.74
CA GLU A 41 13.42 9.29 16.46
C GLU A 41 11.99 9.70 16.09
N ASN A 42 11.15 8.76 15.63
CA ASN A 42 9.79 9.02 15.17
C ASN A 42 8.76 9.00 16.30
N ILE A 43 9.19 8.66 17.53
CA ILE A 43 8.34 8.53 18.71
C ILE A 43 8.30 9.87 19.48
N LYS A 44 7.09 10.33 19.80
CA LYS A 44 6.82 11.52 20.61
C LYS A 44 6.61 11.22 22.08
N GLY A 45 6.16 10.01 22.41
CA GLY A 45 5.90 9.58 23.78
C GLY A 45 5.37 8.17 23.83
N LEU A 46 4.90 7.75 25.00
CA LEU A 46 4.28 6.45 25.23
C LEU A 46 2.88 6.64 25.80
N ASN A 47 1.97 5.73 25.49
CA ASN A 47 0.68 5.66 26.19
C ASN A 47 0.82 4.87 27.51
N PHE A 48 -0.28 4.69 28.23
CA PHE A 48 -0.32 3.97 29.51
C PHE A 48 -0.02 2.46 29.41
N THR A 49 -0.08 1.86 28.21
CA THR A 49 0.28 0.47 27.94
C THR A 49 1.69 0.30 27.37
N ASN A 50 2.51 1.36 27.40
CA ASN A 50 3.86 1.41 26.81
C ASN A 50 3.91 1.23 25.28
N ASN A 51 2.81 1.46 24.59
CA ASN A 51 2.80 1.62 23.13
C ASN A 51 3.39 2.98 22.76
N ALA A 52 4.22 2.98 21.73
CA ALA A 52 4.77 4.19 21.17
C ALA A 52 3.67 5.10 20.59
N ILE A 53 3.83 6.40 20.77
CA ILE A 53 3.02 7.43 20.12
C ILE A 53 3.93 8.08 19.09
N LEU A 54 3.64 7.89 17.81
CA LEU A 54 4.38 8.50 16.70
C LEU A 54 4.13 10.02 16.63
N ASP A 55 5.15 10.80 16.27
CA ASP A 55 5.02 12.24 16.06
C ASP A 55 4.15 12.52 14.82
N VAL A 56 3.00 13.15 15.02
CA VAL A 56 2.02 13.47 13.97
C VAL A 56 2.62 14.33 12.87
N ASN A 57 3.59 15.20 13.17
CA ASN A 57 4.26 16.01 12.16
C ASN A 57 5.12 15.14 11.24
N LYS A 58 5.81 14.14 11.82
CA LYS A 58 6.63 13.19 11.05
C LYS A 58 5.76 12.29 10.18
N ILE A 59 4.64 11.79 10.70
CA ILE A 59 3.63 11.06 9.91
C ILE A 59 3.15 11.91 8.73
N THR A 60 2.78 13.15 9.00
CA THR A 60 2.28 14.07 7.98
C THR A 60 3.32 14.35 6.90
N GLN A 61 4.58 14.58 7.30
CA GLN A 61 5.69 14.84 6.37
C GLN A 61 6.00 13.61 5.51
N SER A 62 6.09 12.43 6.12
CA SER A 62 6.40 11.18 5.44
C SER A 62 5.27 10.83 4.45
N LEU A 63 4.01 10.93 4.89
CA LEU A 63 2.84 10.71 4.04
C LEU A 63 2.80 11.68 2.85
N ARG A 64 3.01 12.99 3.07
CA ARG A 64 3.06 13.97 1.97
C ARG A 64 4.16 13.66 0.95
N ARG A 65 5.34 13.26 1.42
CA ARG A 65 6.46 12.87 0.55
C ARG A 65 6.08 11.65 -0.30
N SER A 66 5.48 10.62 0.30
CA SER A 66 5.06 9.42 -0.41
C SER A 66 3.94 9.71 -1.42
N LEU A 67 2.91 10.47 -1.05
CA LEU A 67 1.82 10.83 -1.96
C LEU A 67 2.33 11.65 -3.16
N LYS A 68 3.24 12.60 -2.93
CA LYS A 68 3.87 13.37 -4.02
C LYS A 68 4.66 12.46 -4.98
N PHE A 69 5.40 11.49 -4.45
CA PHE A 69 6.11 10.51 -5.28
C PHE A 69 5.12 9.67 -6.12
N LEU A 70 4.06 9.14 -5.50
CA LEU A 70 3.04 8.36 -6.20
C LEU A 70 2.31 9.17 -7.29
N GLN A 71 2.03 10.45 -7.02
CA GLN A 71 1.47 11.36 -8.01
C GLN A 71 2.40 11.52 -9.22
N ASN A 72 3.72 11.64 -9.00
CA ASN A 72 4.70 11.73 -10.09
C ASN A 72 4.76 10.43 -10.89
N VAL A 73 4.81 9.26 -10.23
CA VAL A 73 4.78 7.95 -10.90
C VAL A 73 3.53 7.84 -11.78
N LYS A 74 2.35 8.18 -11.25
CA LYS A 74 1.09 8.14 -12.01
C LYS A 74 1.07 9.11 -13.19
N THR A 75 1.55 10.34 -13.00
CA THR A 75 1.62 11.37 -14.06
C THR A 75 2.51 10.91 -15.22
N ASN A 76 3.58 10.18 -14.91
CA ASN A 76 4.48 9.57 -15.89
C ASN A 76 3.94 8.26 -16.48
N LYS A 77 2.66 7.93 -16.26
CA LYS A 77 2.02 6.66 -16.67
C LYS A 77 2.77 5.43 -16.15
N GLY A 78 3.42 5.59 -15.00
CA GLY A 78 4.11 4.52 -14.30
C GLY A 78 3.13 3.51 -13.72
N LEU A 79 3.61 2.29 -13.58
CA LEU A 79 2.86 1.13 -13.16
C LEU A 79 3.19 0.85 -11.68
N ILE A 80 2.16 0.87 -10.84
CA ILE A 80 2.31 0.73 -9.37
C ILE A 80 1.76 -0.64 -8.98
N LEU A 81 2.56 -1.45 -8.28
CA LEU A 81 2.10 -2.74 -7.75
C LEU A 81 1.70 -2.61 -6.28
N PHE A 82 0.44 -2.89 -5.97
CA PHE A 82 -0.06 -2.91 -4.59
C PHE A 82 0.12 -4.28 -3.94
N ILE A 83 0.61 -4.33 -2.71
CA ILE A 83 0.92 -5.59 -2.02
C ILE A 83 0.39 -5.49 -0.59
N GLY A 84 -0.37 -6.52 -0.20
CA GLY A 84 -0.85 -6.66 1.16
C GLY A 84 -1.57 -7.98 1.30
N THR A 85 -0.85 -8.99 1.79
CA THR A 85 -1.31 -10.39 1.78
C THR A 85 -1.94 -10.84 3.10
N ARG A 86 -1.77 -10.04 4.16
CA ARG A 86 -2.37 -10.30 5.48
C ARG A 86 -3.90 -10.40 5.39
N PRO A 87 -4.56 -11.38 6.04
CA PRO A 87 -5.98 -11.67 5.82
C PRO A 87 -6.96 -10.49 6.00
N ASP A 88 -6.70 -9.61 6.95
CA ASP A 88 -7.50 -8.42 7.28
C ASP A 88 -7.40 -7.31 6.22
N ILE A 89 -6.27 -7.21 5.50
CA ILE A 89 -5.99 -6.12 4.56
C ILE A 89 -6.22 -6.49 3.09
N ARG A 90 -6.52 -7.76 2.78
CA ARG A 90 -6.66 -8.25 1.39
C ARG A 90 -7.69 -7.47 0.56
N LYS A 91 -8.80 -7.10 1.20
CA LYS A 91 -9.88 -6.32 0.57
C LYS A 91 -9.43 -4.88 0.29
N ILE A 92 -8.61 -4.30 1.16
CA ILE A 92 -8.03 -2.97 0.96
C ILE A 92 -7.10 -2.99 -0.26
N THR A 93 -6.20 -3.98 -0.33
CA THR A 93 -5.28 -4.17 -1.45
C THR A 93 -5.99 -4.36 -2.79
N GLU A 94 -7.05 -5.19 -2.81
CA GLU A 94 -7.88 -5.41 -3.99
C GLU A 94 -8.62 -4.14 -4.42
N LYS A 95 -9.19 -3.40 -3.47
CA LYS A 95 -9.85 -2.11 -3.73
C LYS A 95 -8.87 -1.11 -4.37
N LEU A 96 -7.66 -1.00 -3.82
CA LEU A 96 -6.62 -0.13 -4.36
C LEU A 96 -6.30 -0.46 -5.82
N GLY A 97 -6.01 -1.73 -6.13
CA GLY A 97 -5.68 -2.14 -7.49
C GLY A 97 -6.84 -1.97 -8.47
N SER A 98 -8.02 -2.47 -8.11
CA SER A 98 -9.21 -2.45 -8.97
C SER A 98 -9.71 -1.03 -9.27
N GLU A 99 -9.76 -0.15 -8.28
CA GLU A 99 -10.27 1.21 -8.48
C GLU A 99 -9.25 2.16 -9.15
N THR A 100 -7.96 1.77 -9.19
CA THR A 100 -6.90 2.55 -9.88
C THR A 100 -6.46 1.95 -11.21
N ASN A 101 -7.00 0.78 -11.59
CA ASN A 101 -6.55 -0.04 -12.73
C ASN A 101 -5.04 -0.33 -12.67
N MET A 102 -4.58 -0.77 -11.52
CA MET A 102 -3.20 -1.13 -11.26
C MET A 102 -3.12 -2.57 -10.74
N PRO A 103 -2.01 -3.28 -10.96
CA PRO A 103 -1.89 -4.62 -10.44
C PRO A 103 -1.78 -4.64 -8.91
N TYR A 104 -2.22 -5.74 -8.33
CA TYR A 104 -2.20 -5.97 -6.90
C TYR A 104 -1.97 -7.44 -6.54
N ILE A 105 -1.46 -7.67 -5.33
CA ILE A 105 -1.28 -9.01 -4.73
C ILE A 105 -1.87 -8.97 -3.32
N ASN A 106 -3.00 -9.65 -3.15
CA ASN A 106 -3.71 -9.70 -1.88
C ASN A 106 -3.76 -11.11 -1.25
N GLN A 107 -3.15 -12.13 -1.87
CA GLN A 107 -3.19 -13.50 -1.35
C GLN A 107 -1.88 -13.94 -0.73
N ARG A 108 -0.84 -14.10 -1.56
CA ARG A 108 0.48 -14.55 -1.17
C ARG A 108 1.50 -14.01 -2.17
N TRP A 109 2.61 -13.50 -1.68
CA TRP A 109 3.76 -13.18 -2.53
C TRP A 109 4.34 -14.46 -3.16
N LEU A 110 4.60 -14.43 -4.46
CA LEU A 110 5.32 -15.50 -5.14
C LEU A 110 6.80 -15.11 -5.18
N LYS A 111 7.63 -15.80 -4.40
CA LYS A 111 9.07 -15.55 -4.43
C LYS A 111 9.62 -15.70 -5.84
N GLY A 112 10.39 -14.72 -6.28
CA GLY A 112 10.92 -14.57 -7.64
C GLY A 112 9.97 -13.86 -8.60
N LEU A 113 8.82 -13.33 -8.14
CA LEU A 113 7.88 -12.66 -9.04
C LEU A 113 8.55 -11.53 -9.82
N LEU A 114 9.37 -10.72 -9.15
CA LEU A 114 10.07 -9.61 -9.80
C LEU A 114 11.44 -10.04 -10.33
N THR A 115 12.24 -10.76 -9.53
CA THR A 115 13.62 -11.10 -9.93
C THR A 115 13.69 -12.14 -11.05
N ASN A 116 12.63 -12.93 -11.25
CA ASN A 116 12.47 -13.86 -12.36
C ASN A 116 11.36 -13.41 -13.34
N TRP A 117 11.40 -12.14 -13.72
CA TRP A 117 10.34 -11.48 -14.48
C TRP A 117 9.97 -12.18 -15.80
N GLU A 118 10.93 -12.76 -16.53
CA GLU A 118 10.67 -13.44 -17.80
C GLU A 118 9.69 -14.61 -17.63
N ASN A 119 9.90 -15.43 -16.59
CA ASN A 119 9.02 -16.55 -16.27
C ASN A 119 7.70 -16.10 -15.65
N SER A 120 7.75 -15.12 -14.74
CA SER A 120 6.58 -14.55 -14.09
C SER A 120 5.62 -13.90 -15.10
N SER A 121 6.15 -13.08 -16.02
CA SER A 121 5.37 -12.43 -17.07
C SER A 121 4.75 -13.44 -18.04
N SER A 122 5.44 -14.54 -18.33
CA SER A 122 4.90 -15.64 -19.14
C SER A 122 3.72 -16.31 -18.45
N SER A 123 3.79 -16.52 -17.13
CA SER A 123 2.69 -17.07 -16.33
C SER A 123 1.47 -16.15 -16.29
N VAL A 124 1.67 -14.84 -16.12
CA VAL A 124 0.60 -13.82 -16.19
C VAL A 124 -0.04 -13.79 -17.59
N LYS A 125 0.77 -13.80 -18.66
CA LYS A 125 0.27 -13.84 -20.05
C LYS A 125 -0.56 -15.10 -20.31
N PHE A 126 -0.07 -16.27 -19.87
CA PHE A 126 -0.79 -17.53 -20.00
C PHE A 126 -2.14 -17.46 -19.28
N TYR A 127 -2.17 -16.91 -18.07
CA TYR A 127 -3.40 -16.70 -17.32
C TYR A 127 -4.39 -15.80 -18.07
N ASN A 128 -3.93 -14.66 -18.60
CA ASN A 128 -4.78 -13.73 -19.38
C ASN A 128 -5.35 -14.39 -20.66
N LEU A 129 -4.55 -15.20 -21.35
CA LEU A 129 -5.01 -15.97 -22.53
C LEU A 129 -6.03 -17.04 -22.13
N PHE A 130 -5.80 -17.71 -21.02
CA PHE A 130 -6.70 -18.72 -20.48
C PHE A 130 -8.07 -18.12 -20.12
N LEU A 131 -8.10 -16.94 -19.48
CA LEU A 131 -9.33 -16.20 -19.20
C LEU A 131 -10.11 -15.85 -20.48
N LYS A 132 -9.42 -15.38 -21.53
CA LYS A 132 -10.05 -15.06 -22.83
C LYS A 132 -10.66 -16.28 -23.52
N LYS A 133 -10.01 -17.44 -23.46
CA LYS A 133 -10.48 -18.68 -24.10
C LYS A 133 -11.67 -19.31 -23.40
N LEU A 134 -11.81 -19.16 -22.08
CA LEU A 134 -12.83 -19.88 -21.32
C LEU A 134 -14.23 -19.32 -21.42
N GLY A 135 -14.41 -18.04 -21.77
CA GLY A 135 -15.70 -17.50 -22.16
C GLY A 135 -16.92 -17.69 -21.23
N LEU A 136 -16.84 -18.15 -19.95
CA LEU A 136 -17.95 -18.15 -18.96
C LEU A 136 -17.61 -18.70 -17.54
N SER A 137 -18.36 -18.18 -16.54
CA SER A 137 -18.77 -18.68 -15.20
C SER A 137 -17.74 -18.96 -14.06
N LYS A 138 -17.90 -18.19 -12.97
CA LYS A 138 -17.19 -18.10 -11.67
C LYS A 138 -16.79 -19.40 -10.94
N LYS A 139 -17.26 -20.60 -11.32
CA LYS A 139 -17.18 -21.81 -10.46
C LYS A 139 -15.97 -22.74 -10.69
N LYS A 140 -15.10 -22.46 -11.67
CA LYS A 140 -13.84 -23.19 -11.89
C LYS A 140 -12.59 -22.34 -11.62
N LYS A 141 -12.70 -21.33 -10.72
CA LYS A 141 -11.54 -20.59 -10.17
C LYS A 141 -10.66 -21.54 -9.37
N LEU A 142 -9.70 -22.19 -10.03
CA LEU A 142 -8.69 -23.03 -9.40
C LEU A 142 -7.92 -22.20 -8.36
N ARG A 143 -7.50 -22.79 -7.24
CA ARG A 143 -6.67 -22.10 -6.22
C ARG A 143 -5.41 -21.41 -6.78
N MET A 144 -4.91 -21.86 -7.93
CA MET A 144 -3.79 -21.25 -8.67
C MET A 144 -4.16 -19.97 -9.45
N MET A 145 -5.45 -19.74 -9.72
CA MET A 145 -5.97 -18.60 -10.49
C MET A 145 -6.15 -17.33 -9.66
N GLY A 146 -6.34 -17.46 -8.34
CA GLY A 146 -6.58 -16.31 -7.47
C GLY A 146 -5.36 -15.41 -7.29
N ILE A 147 -4.16 -15.98 -7.39
CA ILE A 147 -2.90 -15.21 -7.24
C ILE A 147 -2.67 -14.31 -8.46
N PHE A 148 -2.97 -14.81 -9.66
CA PHE A 148 -2.80 -14.05 -10.90
C PHE A 148 -3.98 -13.09 -11.21
N GLU A 149 -5.09 -13.21 -10.49
CA GLU A 149 -6.27 -12.34 -10.69
C GLU A 149 -5.92 -10.86 -10.55
N GLY A 150 -5.13 -10.49 -9.54
CA GLY A 150 -4.66 -9.11 -9.36
C GLY A 150 -3.47 -8.72 -10.21
N LEU A 151 -2.84 -9.67 -10.92
CA LEU A 151 -1.64 -9.41 -11.73
C LEU A 151 -1.93 -9.17 -13.22
N GLN A 152 -3.20 -9.16 -13.63
CA GLN A 152 -3.59 -9.01 -15.04
C GLN A 152 -3.01 -7.75 -15.69
N GLU A 153 -2.94 -6.66 -14.92
CA GLU A 153 -2.40 -5.36 -15.34
C GLU A 153 -0.87 -5.28 -15.27
N LEU A 154 -0.18 -6.27 -14.67
CA LEU A 154 1.28 -6.29 -14.55
C LEU A 154 1.91 -6.75 -15.87
N THR A 155 2.06 -5.81 -16.79
CA THR A 155 2.57 -6.06 -18.17
C THR A 155 4.09 -5.92 -18.30
N ARG A 156 4.71 -5.18 -17.37
CA ARG A 156 6.15 -4.98 -17.21
C ARG A 156 6.48 -4.92 -15.72
N LEU A 157 7.77 -4.91 -15.37
CA LEU A 157 8.20 -4.61 -14.00
C LEU A 157 7.58 -3.27 -13.55
N PRO A 158 7.08 -3.20 -12.30
CA PRO A 158 6.46 -1.98 -11.79
C PRO A 158 7.51 -0.88 -11.62
N ASP A 159 7.11 0.37 -11.84
CA ASP A 159 7.95 1.54 -11.60
C ASP A 159 8.01 1.91 -10.11
N ALA A 160 7.08 1.38 -9.30
CA ALA A 160 7.09 1.46 -7.85
C ALA A 160 6.21 0.36 -7.23
N ILE A 161 6.49 -0.03 -5.99
CA ILE A 161 5.62 -0.91 -5.22
C ILE A 161 5.08 -0.21 -3.97
N ILE A 162 3.85 -0.53 -3.58
CA ILE A 162 3.24 -0.10 -2.32
C ILE A 162 2.94 -1.33 -1.47
N ILE A 163 3.53 -1.40 -0.28
CA ILE A 163 3.32 -2.51 0.66
C ILE A 163 2.57 -2.01 1.90
N LEU A 164 1.43 -2.65 2.20
CA LEU A 164 0.61 -2.29 3.37
C LEU A 164 1.15 -2.89 4.69
N ASP A 165 1.82 -4.03 4.62
CA ASP A 165 2.50 -4.66 5.77
C ASP A 165 3.85 -5.30 5.35
N PRO A 166 4.95 -4.53 5.46
CA PRO A 166 6.31 -5.00 5.13
C PRO A 166 6.78 -6.22 5.92
N THR A 167 6.25 -6.44 7.12
CA THR A 167 6.66 -7.58 7.96
C THR A 167 6.15 -8.88 7.34
N THR A 168 4.89 -8.87 6.88
CA THR A 168 4.27 -10.03 6.22
C THR A 168 4.83 -10.23 4.81
N ASP A 169 5.11 -9.15 4.09
CA ASP A 169 5.49 -9.16 2.67
C ASP A 169 6.99 -8.84 2.43
N ILE A 170 7.87 -9.27 3.35
CA ILE A 170 9.31 -8.93 3.33
C ILE A 170 10.05 -9.39 2.06
N ASP A 171 9.68 -10.55 1.50
CA ASP A 171 10.29 -11.04 0.25
C ASP A 171 10.06 -10.05 -0.91
N ALA A 172 8.92 -9.36 -0.93
CA ALA A 172 8.63 -8.35 -1.96
C ALA A 172 9.52 -7.12 -1.81
N VAL A 173 9.77 -6.68 -0.58
CA VAL A 173 10.71 -5.59 -0.26
C VAL A 173 12.11 -5.93 -0.80
N GLN A 174 12.60 -7.13 -0.50
CA GLN A 174 13.95 -7.56 -0.87
C GLN A 174 14.11 -7.72 -2.39
N GLU A 175 13.12 -8.28 -3.08
CA GLU A 175 13.13 -8.37 -4.53
C GLU A 175 13.10 -6.99 -5.20
N ALA A 176 12.26 -6.08 -4.72
CA ALA A 176 12.18 -4.72 -5.24
C ALA A 176 13.50 -3.97 -5.04
N LYS A 177 14.10 -4.06 -3.85
CA LYS A 177 15.41 -3.49 -3.55
C LYS A 177 16.50 -4.03 -4.49
N THR A 178 16.54 -5.33 -4.72
CA THR A 178 17.51 -5.98 -5.64
C THR A 178 17.42 -5.40 -7.06
N LEU A 179 16.22 -5.01 -7.49
CA LEU A 179 15.95 -4.46 -8.82
C LEU A 179 15.93 -2.93 -8.87
N ASN A 180 16.26 -2.25 -7.76
CA ASN A 180 16.14 -0.80 -7.60
C ASN A 180 14.73 -0.27 -7.93
N ILE A 181 13.69 -1.03 -7.60
CA ILE A 181 12.30 -0.61 -7.70
C ILE A 181 11.93 0.13 -6.40
N PRO A 182 11.51 1.40 -6.46
CA PRO A 182 11.17 2.18 -5.28
C PRO A 182 10.07 1.53 -4.43
N VAL A 183 10.32 1.46 -3.12
CA VAL A 183 9.41 0.87 -2.13
C VAL A 183 8.73 1.97 -1.32
N ILE A 184 7.41 2.05 -1.44
CA ILE A 184 6.54 2.80 -0.52
C ILE A 184 5.93 1.79 0.44
N ALA A 185 5.95 2.06 1.74
CA ALA A 185 5.36 1.16 2.71
C ALA A 185 4.77 1.87 3.92
N ILE A 186 3.69 1.33 4.47
CA ILE A 186 3.17 1.76 5.77
C ILE A 186 4.03 1.08 6.85
N ALA A 187 4.71 1.90 7.65
CA ALA A 187 5.71 1.43 8.59
C ALA A 187 5.37 1.91 10.01
N ASP A 188 5.10 0.95 10.88
CA ASP A 188 5.02 1.19 12.32
C ASP A 188 6.41 1.16 12.97
N THR A 189 6.51 1.50 14.25
CA THR A 189 7.75 1.60 15.02
C THR A 189 8.58 0.32 15.05
N GLY A 190 7.96 -0.85 14.88
CA GLY A 190 8.66 -2.14 14.84
C GLY A 190 9.28 -2.51 13.49
N ILE A 191 9.01 -1.74 12.45
CA ILE A 191 9.46 -2.04 11.08
C ILE A 191 10.75 -1.26 10.80
N SER A 192 11.76 -1.93 10.23
CA SER A 192 12.96 -1.24 9.76
C SER A 192 12.66 -0.41 8.52
N LEU A 193 13.16 0.82 8.50
CA LEU A 193 13.02 1.74 7.38
C LEU A 193 14.15 1.63 6.34
N ASP A 194 15.16 0.79 6.56
CA ASP A 194 16.39 0.75 5.74
C ASP A 194 16.13 0.35 4.29
N ASP A 195 15.11 -0.47 4.05
CA ASP A 195 14.73 -1.01 2.73
C ASP A 195 13.46 -0.34 2.16
N ILE A 196 13.05 0.80 2.74
CA ILE A 196 11.84 1.52 2.36
C ILE A 196 12.22 2.94 1.92
N ASP A 197 12.14 3.24 0.63
CA ASP A 197 12.50 4.55 0.07
C ASP A 197 11.56 5.68 0.52
N TYR A 198 10.28 5.35 0.68
CA TYR A 198 9.20 6.29 1.00
C TYR A 198 8.30 5.74 2.12
N PRO A 199 8.78 5.72 3.38
CA PRO A 199 7.99 5.22 4.49
C PRO A 199 6.80 6.15 4.76
N ILE A 200 5.62 5.56 4.92
CA ILE A 200 4.43 6.20 5.47
C ILE A 200 4.38 5.77 6.93
N LEU A 201 4.93 6.62 7.81
CA LEU A 201 4.93 6.33 9.24
C LEU A 201 3.48 6.22 9.73
N GLY A 202 3.17 5.12 10.43
CA GLY A 202 1.86 4.94 11.02
C GLY A 202 1.55 3.49 11.36
N ASN A 203 0.45 3.32 12.07
CA ASN A 203 -0.01 2.02 12.52
C ASN A 203 -0.39 1.11 11.34
N ASN A 204 0.37 0.04 11.11
CA ASN A 204 0.06 -1.01 10.13
C ASN A 204 -0.76 -2.17 10.73
N GLU A 205 -0.99 -2.22 12.04
CA GLU A 205 -1.81 -3.22 12.72
C GLU A 205 -3.30 -2.84 12.79
N SER A 206 -3.60 -1.54 12.75
CA SER A 206 -4.97 -1.02 12.76
C SER A 206 -5.56 -1.02 11.35
N LEU A 207 -6.63 -1.80 11.15
CA LEU A 207 -7.41 -1.79 9.91
C LEU A 207 -7.96 -0.39 9.59
N ILE A 208 -8.31 0.40 10.60
CA ILE A 208 -8.79 1.78 10.45
C ILE A 208 -7.67 2.67 9.89
N SER A 209 -6.46 2.54 10.43
CA SER A 209 -5.28 3.30 9.99
C SER A 209 -4.90 2.94 8.56
N LEU A 210 -4.82 1.64 8.26
CA LEU A 210 -4.53 1.16 6.90
C LEU A 210 -5.59 1.61 5.89
N THR A 211 -6.87 1.58 6.27
CA THR A 211 -7.97 2.08 5.43
C THR A 211 -7.83 3.58 5.17
N PHE A 212 -7.48 4.35 6.21
CA PHE A 212 -7.24 5.78 6.10
C PHE A 212 -6.11 6.09 5.10
N PHE A 213 -4.93 5.50 5.27
CA PHE A 213 -3.81 5.71 4.34
C PHE A 213 -4.14 5.24 2.92
N SER A 214 -4.81 4.09 2.79
CA SER A 214 -5.20 3.54 1.50
C SER A 214 -6.20 4.44 0.76
N ASN A 215 -7.15 5.06 1.47
CA ASN A 215 -8.08 6.00 0.85
C ASN A 215 -7.35 7.25 0.33
N LEU A 216 -6.36 7.78 1.06
CA LEU A 216 -5.56 8.92 0.59
C LEU A 216 -4.71 8.57 -0.63
N ILE A 217 -4.12 7.37 -0.65
CA ILE A 217 -3.39 6.85 -1.82
C ILE A 217 -4.33 6.73 -3.01
N LEU A 218 -5.52 6.16 -2.80
CA LEU A 218 -6.55 5.99 -3.81
C LEU A 218 -6.99 7.33 -4.41
N GLU A 219 -7.29 8.32 -3.58
CA GLU A 219 -7.65 9.68 -4.01
C GLU A 219 -6.51 10.30 -4.83
N THR A 220 -5.27 10.24 -4.33
CA THR A 220 -4.08 10.77 -5.01
C THR A 220 -3.91 10.19 -6.41
N LEU A 221 -4.16 8.88 -6.59
CA LEU A 221 -3.99 8.20 -7.87
C LEU A 221 -5.18 8.39 -8.83
N LYS A 222 -6.34 8.84 -8.34
CA LYS A 222 -7.54 9.11 -9.13
C LYS A 222 -7.63 10.54 -9.68
N ILE A 223 -6.91 11.50 -9.11
CA ILE A 223 -7.09 12.95 -9.34
C ILE A 223 -6.81 13.44 -10.78
N ASN A 224 -6.35 12.59 -11.72
CA ASN A 224 -6.04 12.99 -13.10
C ASN A 224 -6.90 12.28 -14.17
N LYS A 225 -8.23 12.26 -14.01
CA LYS A 225 -9.15 11.99 -15.13
C LYS A 225 -9.60 13.28 -15.78
#